data_AF-A0A9E3XVW4-F1
#
_entry.id   AF-A0A9E3XVW4-F1
#
_cell.length_a   1.000
_cell.length_b   1.000
_cell.length_c   1.000
_cell.angle_alpha   90.00
_cell.angle_beta   90.00
_cell.angle_gamma   90.00
#
_symmetry.space_group_name_H-M   'P 1'
#
loop_
_entity.id
_entity.type
_entity.pdbx_description
1 polymer ?
#
loop_
_entity_poly.entity_id
_entity_poly.type
_entity_poly.pdbx_seq_one_letter_code
_entity_poly.pdbx_strand_id
1 'polypeptide(L)'
;VTASVYATLNEMYGNRTVCGIGRGDSAVRVTNGAPTTLATLRESVHVIRELANGRTVDYKGSQLCLPWAGKSRLEMWVAAYGPKALALTGEVGDGYILQLADLSIAEWTIGAVRAAAAAAGRDPDGIRICVAAPAYVTDGTEAGLAHGREQCRWFGGMVGNHVADIVARYGDDAAVPRALTDYIKGRQGYDYNEHGQAGNSHTQFVPDEIVDRFCIVGPVEAHVERMEQLRELGVDQFAIYLQHDDKDHTLRAYGEKVLPAVAEHVKAKS
;
A
#
# COMPACT_ATOMS: atom_id res chain seq x y z
N VAL A 1 17.68 -2.71 -14.87
CA VAL A 1 16.57 -2.17 -15.69
C VAL A 1 15.72 -1.18 -14.90
N THR A 2 15.07 -1.60 -13.80
CA THR A 2 14.18 -0.72 -13.00
C THR A 2 14.80 0.63 -12.64
N ALA A 3 16.04 0.66 -12.13
CA ALA A 3 16.73 1.90 -11.80
C ALA A 3 16.83 2.88 -12.99
N SER A 4 17.17 2.36 -14.18
CA SER A 4 17.25 3.16 -15.40
C SER A 4 15.89 3.73 -15.78
N VAL A 5 14.80 2.97 -15.63
CA VAL A 5 13.44 3.45 -15.95
C VAL A 5 13.08 4.65 -15.09
N TYR A 6 13.25 4.57 -13.77
CA TYR A 6 12.95 5.68 -12.87
C TYR A 6 13.85 6.89 -13.11
N ALA A 7 15.16 6.67 -13.33
CA ALA A 7 16.08 7.76 -13.66
C ALA A 7 15.68 8.47 -14.96
N THR A 8 15.27 7.72 -15.99
CA THR A 8 14.78 8.30 -17.26
C THR A 8 13.49 9.10 -17.04
N LEU A 9 12.53 8.59 -16.27
CA LEU A 9 11.30 9.33 -15.96
C LEU A 9 11.61 10.63 -15.21
N ASN A 10 12.52 10.58 -14.24
CA ASN A 10 12.96 11.75 -13.49
C ASN A 10 13.70 12.78 -14.36
N GLU A 11 14.51 12.33 -15.31
CA GLU A 11 15.19 13.22 -16.26
C GLU A 11 14.19 13.90 -17.21
N MET A 12 13.23 13.15 -17.75
CA MET A 12 12.25 13.66 -18.71
C MET A 12 11.21 14.58 -18.07
N TYR A 13 10.80 14.28 -16.84
CA TYR A 13 9.61 14.87 -16.23
C TYR A 13 9.87 15.50 -14.86
N GLY A 14 11.12 15.57 -14.41
CA GLY A 14 11.51 16.04 -13.07
C GLY A 14 11.33 14.97 -11.99
N ASN A 15 11.90 15.21 -10.82
CA ASN A 15 11.91 14.30 -9.66
C ASN A 15 10.53 14.20 -9.00
N ARG A 16 9.59 13.55 -9.70
CA ARG A 16 8.18 13.38 -9.29
C ARG A 16 7.80 11.90 -9.17
N THR A 17 8.78 11.00 -9.24
CA THR A 17 8.54 9.56 -9.16
C THR A 17 8.92 9.00 -7.79
N VAL A 18 8.19 7.98 -7.38
CA VAL A 18 8.45 7.14 -6.21
C VAL A 18 8.49 5.69 -6.69
N CYS A 19 9.48 4.92 -6.25
CA CYS A 19 9.52 3.50 -6.53
C CYS A 19 8.84 2.70 -5.40
N GLY A 20 7.58 2.37 -5.62
CA GLY A 20 6.86 1.38 -4.80
C GLY A 20 7.32 -0.03 -5.15
N ILE A 21 7.79 -0.79 -4.17
CA ILE A 21 8.30 -2.16 -4.36
C ILE A 21 7.81 -3.10 -3.25
N GLY A 22 7.57 -4.36 -3.58
CA GLY A 22 7.23 -5.41 -2.63
C GLY A 22 7.83 -6.75 -3.07
N ARG A 23 7.53 -7.83 -2.34
CA ARG A 23 8.07 -9.16 -2.67
C ARG A 23 7.48 -9.79 -3.95
N GLY A 24 6.40 -9.21 -4.45
CA GLY A 24 5.55 -9.81 -5.47
C GLY A 24 4.53 -10.78 -4.87
N ASP A 25 3.35 -10.82 -5.48
CA ASP A 25 2.31 -11.80 -5.19
C ASP A 25 1.71 -12.28 -6.51
N SER A 26 0.55 -11.77 -6.88
CA SER A 26 -0.27 -12.27 -7.97
C SER A 26 0.47 -12.32 -9.31
N ALA A 27 1.14 -11.23 -9.71
CA ALA A 27 1.89 -11.17 -10.97
C ALA A 27 3.05 -12.19 -11.08
N VAL A 28 3.64 -12.60 -9.96
CA VAL A 28 4.71 -13.61 -9.95
C VAL A 28 4.11 -15.02 -9.92
N ARG A 29 2.98 -15.20 -9.24
CA ARG A 29 2.30 -16.49 -9.12
C ARG A 29 1.63 -16.91 -10.43
N VAL A 30 1.09 -15.98 -11.22
CA VAL A 30 0.54 -16.29 -12.57
C VAL A 30 1.59 -16.83 -13.53
N THR A 31 2.87 -16.51 -13.31
CA THR A 31 3.99 -17.08 -14.08
C THR A 31 4.59 -18.32 -13.41
N ASN A 32 3.87 -18.99 -12.49
CA ASN A 32 4.35 -20.09 -11.65
C ASN A 32 5.62 -19.77 -10.84
N GLY A 33 5.87 -18.49 -10.56
CA GLY A 33 6.95 -18.03 -9.71
C GLY A 33 6.55 -18.03 -8.24
N ALA A 34 7.53 -17.77 -7.38
CA ALA A 34 7.32 -17.54 -5.96
C ALA A 34 7.69 -16.10 -5.57
N PRO A 35 6.99 -15.49 -4.60
CA PRO A 35 7.41 -14.22 -4.01
C PRO A 35 8.89 -14.25 -3.62
N THR A 36 9.61 -13.18 -3.90
CA THR A 36 11.06 -13.11 -3.62
C THR A 36 11.37 -13.12 -2.12
N THR A 37 12.63 -13.34 -1.79
CA THR A 37 13.12 -13.34 -0.40
C THR A 37 13.29 -11.91 0.13
N LEU A 38 13.26 -11.74 1.46
CA LEU A 38 13.55 -10.44 2.08
C LEU A 38 15.00 -9.98 1.84
N ALA A 39 15.94 -10.92 1.73
CA ALA A 39 17.33 -10.61 1.39
C ALA A 39 17.43 -10.02 -0.02
N THR A 40 16.76 -10.64 -1.00
CA THR A 40 16.70 -10.14 -2.37
C THR A 40 15.98 -8.80 -2.46
N LEU A 41 14.88 -8.61 -1.71
CA LEU A 41 14.19 -7.32 -1.65
C LEU A 41 15.10 -6.22 -1.09
N ARG A 42 15.85 -6.50 0.00
CA ARG A 42 16.82 -5.58 0.58
C ARG A 42 17.89 -5.15 -0.43
N GLU A 43 18.53 -6.13 -1.07
CA GLU A 43 19.55 -5.88 -2.10
C GLU A 43 18.96 -5.07 -3.26
N SER A 44 17.75 -5.40 -3.70
CA SER A 44 17.06 -4.69 -4.79
C SER A 44 16.78 -3.24 -4.43
N VAL A 45 16.28 -2.96 -3.22
CA VAL A 45 16.07 -1.59 -2.73
C VAL A 45 17.37 -0.80 -2.77
N HIS A 46 18.47 -1.38 -2.26
CA HIS A 46 19.77 -0.73 -2.28
C HIS A 46 20.26 -0.44 -3.71
N VAL A 47 20.34 -1.46 -4.56
CA VAL A 47 20.88 -1.32 -5.92
C VAL A 47 20.05 -0.37 -6.78
N ILE A 48 18.72 -0.45 -6.69
CA ILE A 48 17.83 0.45 -7.43
C ILE A 48 18.02 1.89 -6.96
N ARG A 49 18.03 2.10 -5.64
CA ARG A 49 18.23 3.42 -5.03
C ARG A 49 19.54 4.05 -5.49
N GLU A 50 20.66 3.34 -5.35
CA GLU A 50 21.97 3.89 -5.70
C GLU A 50 22.04 4.29 -7.18
N LEU A 51 21.72 3.35 -8.08
CA LEU A 51 21.79 3.60 -9.52
C LEU A 51 20.82 4.70 -9.97
N ALA A 52 19.57 4.69 -9.50
CA ALA A 52 18.56 5.66 -9.92
C ALA A 52 18.85 7.07 -9.40
N ASN A 53 19.69 7.22 -8.37
CA ASN A 53 20.16 8.50 -7.87
C ASN A 53 21.54 8.89 -8.42
N GLY A 54 22.02 8.20 -9.46
CA GLY A 54 23.33 8.47 -10.09
C GLY A 54 24.53 8.13 -9.22
N ARG A 55 24.35 7.27 -8.21
CA ARG A 55 25.42 6.81 -7.32
C ARG A 55 25.96 5.46 -7.78
N THR A 56 27.18 5.18 -7.36
CA THR A 56 27.89 3.94 -7.65
C THR A 56 27.47 2.84 -6.68
N VAL A 57 27.28 1.62 -7.17
CA VAL A 57 26.97 0.45 -6.34
C VAL A 57 27.68 -0.80 -6.86
N ASP A 58 28.07 -1.69 -5.94
CA ASP A 58 28.55 -3.02 -6.28
C ASP A 58 27.36 -3.97 -6.45
N TYR A 59 27.27 -4.61 -7.61
CA TYR A 59 26.23 -5.58 -7.91
C TYR A 59 26.82 -6.75 -8.68
N LYS A 60 26.66 -7.97 -8.15
CA LYS A 60 27.18 -9.21 -8.75
C LYS A 60 28.66 -9.13 -9.13
N GLY A 61 29.46 -8.53 -8.25
CA GLY A 61 30.92 -8.39 -8.43
C GLY A 61 31.35 -7.34 -9.46
N SER A 62 30.41 -6.50 -9.93
CA SER A 62 30.72 -5.37 -10.82
C SER A 62 30.30 -4.06 -10.17
N GLN A 63 31.16 -3.05 -10.29
CA GLN A 63 30.83 -1.69 -9.88
C GLN A 63 30.03 -1.01 -10.99
N LEU A 64 28.80 -0.58 -10.68
CA LEU A 64 27.84 -0.02 -11.63
C LEU A 64 27.49 1.43 -11.27
N CYS A 65 27.29 2.28 -12.28
CA CYS A 65 26.80 3.65 -12.12
C CYS A 65 26.01 4.07 -13.38
N LEU A 66 24.99 4.91 -13.21
CA LEU A 66 24.29 5.59 -14.30
C LEU A 66 24.76 7.06 -14.32
N PRO A 67 25.83 7.42 -15.07
CA PRO A 67 26.46 8.73 -14.97
C PRO A 67 25.55 9.88 -15.41
N TRP A 68 24.57 9.60 -16.28
CA TRP A 68 23.56 10.57 -16.73
C TRP A 68 22.48 10.87 -15.67
N ALA A 69 22.37 10.04 -14.61
CA ALA A 69 21.32 10.16 -13.59
C ALA A 69 21.68 11.07 -12.40
N GLY A 70 22.77 11.87 -12.46
CA GLY A 70 23.26 12.65 -11.31
C GLY A 70 22.25 13.65 -10.70
N LYS A 71 21.29 14.12 -11.48
CA LYS A 71 20.19 15.01 -11.01
C LYS A 71 18.92 14.25 -10.58
N SER A 72 18.82 12.96 -10.90
CA SER A 72 17.67 12.13 -10.55
C SER A 72 17.61 11.91 -9.03
N ARG A 73 16.41 11.98 -8.46
CA ARG A 73 16.13 11.66 -7.07
C ARG A 73 14.97 10.68 -7.00
N LEU A 74 15.19 9.55 -6.35
CA LEU A 74 14.20 8.49 -6.25
C LEU A 74 14.08 8.01 -4.80
N GLU A 75 12.86 8.11 -4.27
CA GLU A 75 12.47 7.47 -3.03
C GLU A 75 12.05 6.01 -3.27
N MET A 76 12.40 5.14 -2.32
CA MET A 76 12.04 3.72 -2.32
C MET A 76 10.98 3.46 -1.25
N TRP A 77 9.75 3.20 -1.67
CA TRP A 77 8.65 2.88 -0.75
C TRP A 77 8.39 1.38 -0.77
N VAL A 78 8.31 0.75 0.40
CA VAL A 78 8.17 -0.71 0.52
C VAL A 78 6.77 -1.07 0.96
N ALA A 79 6.11 -1.96 0.21
CA ALA A 79 4.82 -2.54 0.59
C ALA A 79 5.03 -3.78 1.46
N ALA A 80 4.42 -3.81 2.65
CA ALA A 80 4.64 -4.87 3.64
C ALA A 80 3.45 -5.11 4.58
N TYR A 81 3.33 -6.35 5.04
CA TYR A 81 2.33 -6.80 6.04
C TYR A 81 2.95 -7.57 7.20
N GLY A 82 3.81 -8.55 6.90
CA GLY A 82 4.36 -9.44 7.93
C GLY A 82 5.48 -8.78 8.75
N PRO A 83 5.67 -9.15 10.04
CA PRO A 83 6.62 -8.49 10.95
C PRO A 83 8.04 -8.34 10.39
N LYS A 84 8.59 -9.38 9.74
CA LYS A 84 9.93 -9.32 9.13
C LYS A 84 10.01 -8.36 7.93
N ALA A 85 8.92 -8.20 7.18
CA ALA A 85 8.85 -7.27 6.06
C ALA A 85 8.66 -5.83 6.54
N LEU A 86 7.89 -5.62 7.62
CA LEU A 86 7.76 -4.32 8.28
C LEU A 86 9.11 -3.88 8.86
N ALA A 87 9.84 -4.79 9.52
CA ALA A 87 11.18 -4.52 10.01
C ALA A 87 12.14 -4.10 8.89
N LEU A 88 12.20 -4.89 7.80
CA LEU A 88 12.97 -4.52 6.61
C LEU A 88 12.58 -3.14 6.08
N THR A 89 11.27 -2.82 6.03
CA THR A 89 10.78 -1.52 5.55
C THR A 89 11.32 -0.37 6.39
N GLY A 90 11.25 -0.47 7.71
CA GLY A 90 11.83 0.52 8.62
C GLY A 90 13.34 0.67 8.46
N GLU A 91 14.05 -0.41 8.16
CA GLU A 91 15.50 -0.40 8.00
C GLU A 91 15.98 0.23 6.68
N VAL A 92 15.25 0.06 5.56
CA VAL A 92 15.76 0.47 4.22
C VAL A 92 14.84 1.35 3.37
N GLY A 93 13.56 1.49 3.71
CA GLY A 93 12.58 2.26 2.95
C GLY A 93 12.59 3.76 3.29
N ASP A 94 12.32 4.62 2.30
CA ASP A 94 11.96 6.03 2.54
C ASP A 94 10.44 6.17 2.79
N GLY A 95 9.67 5.15 2.44
CA GLY A 95 8.25 5.09 2.73
C GLY A 95 7.74 3.67 2.91
N TYR A 96 6.56 3.59 3.49
CA TYR A 96 5.81 2.38 3.77
C TYR A 96 4.46 2.45 3.05
N ILE A 97 4.08 1.37 2.36
CA ILE A 97 2.78 1.22 1.71
C ILE A 97 1.99 0.12 2.42
N LEU A 98 0.90 0.50 3.07
CA LEU A 98 -0.12 -0.40 3.60
C LEU A 98 -1.29 -0.51 2.62
N GLN A 99 -1.76 -1.72 2.35
CA GLN A 99 -2.90 -1.96 1.45
C GLN A 99 -4.21 -2.23 2.21
N LEU A 100 -4.74 -1.25 2.94
CA LEU A 100 -6.10 -1.25 3.53
C LEU A 100 -6.26 -0.05 4.44
N ALA A 101 -7.50 0.40 4.65
CA ALA A 101 -7.82 1.57 5.47
C ALA A 101 -8.23 1.23 6.93
N ASP A 102 -7.90 0.04 7.43
CA ASP A 102 -8.21 -0.35 8.81
C ASP A 102 -7.29 0.36 9.79
N LEU A 103 -7.89 1.11 10.73
CA LEU A 103 -7.15 1.94 11.68
C LEU A 103 -6.29 1.11 12.64
N SER A 104 -6.78 -0.03 13.13
CA SER A 104 -6.04 -0.87 14.08
C SER A 104 -4.83 -1.53 13.44
N ILE A 105 -4.96 -1.95 12.18
CA ILE A 105 -3.85 -2.52 11.41
C ILE A 105 -2.87 -1.42 11.03
N ALA A 106 -3.35 -0.24 10.62
CA ALA A 106 -2.51 0.91 10.32
C ALA A 106 -1.66 1.32 11.52
N GLU A 107 -2.28 1.51 12.69
CA GLU A 107 -1.57 1.84 13.93
C GLU A 107 -0.45 0.83 14.23
N TRP A 108 -0.78 -0.47 14.17
CA TRP A 108 0.19 -1.53 14.44
C TRP A 108 1.34 -1.57 13.43
N THR A 109 1.05 -1.53 12.11
CA THR A 109 2.09 -1.63 11.08
C THR A 109 2.96 -0.39 11.03
N ILE A 110 2.38 0.81 11.14
CA ILE A 110 3.12 2.08 11.20
C ILE A 110 4.04 2.08 12.41
N GLY A 111 3.53 1.68 13.58
CA GLY A 111 4.34 1.55 14.80
C GLY A 111 5.50 0.58 14.63
N ALA A 112 5.28 -0.59 14.02
CA ALA A 112 6.32 -1.58 13.77
C ALA A 112 7.41 -1.06 12.81
N VAL A 113 7.02 -0.36 11.74
CA VAL A 113 7.96 0.25 10.78
C VAL A 113 8.80 1.33 11.46
N ARG A 114 8.17 2.24 12.20
CA ARG A 114 8.85 3.32 12.93
C ARG A 114 9.81 2.78 14.00
N ALA A 115 9.40 1.76 14.74
CA ALA A 115 10.27 1.10 15.72
C ALA A 115 11.50 0.47 15.08
N ALA A 116 11.33 -0.19 13.92
CA ALA A 116 12.45 -0.78 13.18
C ALA A 116 13.40 0.29 12.61
N ALA A 117 12.87 1.43 12.16
CA ALA A 117 13.67 2.57 11.73
C ALA A 117 14.54 3.11 12.87
N ALA A 118 13.94 3.34 14.05
CA ALA A 118 14.65 3.77 15.24
C ALA A 118 15.75 2.78 15.65
N ALA A 119 15.44 1.48 15.67
CA ALA A 119 16.40 0.43 16.00
C ALA A 119 17.58 0.35 15.00
N ALA A 120 17.36 0.75 13.75
CA ALA A 120 18.37 0.86 12.71
C ALA A 120 19.16 2.19 12.75
N GLY A 121 18.91 3.07 13.73
CA GLY A 121 19.54 4.37 13.85
C GLY A 121 19.04 5.40 12.83
N ARG A 122 17.86 5.19 12.25
CA ARG A 122 17.21 6.12 11.31
C ARG A 122 16.15 6.95 12.03
N ASP A 123 15.83 8.10 11.45
CA ASP A 123 14.70 8.92 11.88
C ASP A 123 13.37 8.22 11.52
N PRO A 124 12.54 7.83 12.51
CA PRO A 124 11.24 7.21 12.25
C PRO A 124 10.26 8.15 11.53
N ASP A 125 10.36 9.46 11.76
CA ASP A 125 9.50 10.46 11.12
C ASP A 125 9.97 10.80 9.70
N GLY A 126 11.16 10.33 9.32
CA GLY A 126 11.67 10.37 7.95
C GLY A 126 11.04 9.34 7.01
N ILE A 127 10.15 8.46 7.50
CA ILE A 127 9.46 7.46 6.68
C ILE A 127 8.06 7.97 6.29
N ARG A 128 7.84 8.10 4.98
CA ARG A 128 6.52 8.43 4.43
C ARG A 128 5.54 7.28 4.57
N ILE A 129 4.35 7.54 5.08
CA ILE A 129 3.32 6.53 5.28
C ILE A 129 2.22 6.70 4.23
N CYS A 130 2.05 5.67 3.40
CA CYS A 130 1.01 5.61 2.37
C CYS A 130 0.03 4.48 2.69
N VAL A 131 -1.25 4.83 2.77
CA VAL A 131 -2.35 3.87 2.85
C VAL A 131 -3.05 3.81 1.49
N ALA A 132 -3.17 2.61 0.93
CA ALA A 132 -3.80 2.37 -0.36
C ALA A 132 -5.02 1.45 -0.19
N ALA A 133 -6.21 1.94 -0.50
CA ALA A 133 -7.44 1.19 -0.33
C ALA A 133 -8.52 1.60 -1.35
N PRO A 134 -9.51 0.72 -1.62
CA PRO A 134 -10.68 1.11 -2.37
C PRO A 134 -11.47 2.20 -1.67
N ALA A 135 -12.00 3.11 -2.47
CA ALA A 135 -12.89 4.17 -2.03
C ALA A 135 -14.13 4.16 -2.94
N TYR A 136 -15.32 4.19 -2.35
CA TYR A 136 -16.58 4.26 -3.09
C TYR A 136 -17.52 5.28 -2.43
N VAL A 137 -17.74 6.41 -3.10
CA VAL A 137 -18.61 7.47 -2.58
C VAL A 137 -20.07 7.13 -2.90
N THR A 138 -20.90 7.00 -1.87
CA THR A 138 -22.33 6.69 -1.97
C THR A 138 -23.19 7.89 -1.55
N ASP A 139 -24.51 7.78 -1.72
CA ASP A 139 -25.49 8.74 -1.19
C ASP A 139 -25.81 8.54 0.30
N GLY A 140 -25.14 7.60 0.97
CA GLY A 140 -25.36 7.25 2.37
C GLY A 140 -26.63 6.42 2.63
N THR A 141 -27.41 6.09 1.60
CA THR A 141 -28.56 5.19 1.76
C THR A 141 -28.10 3.75 2.01
N GLU A 142 -28.95 2.93 2.63
CA GLU A 142 -28.66 1.51 2.84
C GLU A 142 -28.36 0.79 1.52
N ALA A 143 -29.13 1.10 0.47
CA ALA A 143 -28.91 0.53 -0.87
C ALA A 143 -27.57 0.98 -1.47
N GLY A 144 -27.22 2.27 -1.35
CA GLY A 144 -25.94 2.79 -1.82
C GLY A 144 -24.75 2.15 -1.09
N LEU A 145 -24.84 2.02 0.23
CA LEU A 145 -23.81 1.34 1.05
C LEU A 145 -23.67 -0.15 0.68
N ALA A 146 -24.78 -0.87 0.53
CA ALA A 146 -24.77 -2.28 0.13
C ALA A 146 -24.13 -2.47 -1.25
N HIS A 147 -24.47 -1.61 -2.21
CA HIS A 147 -23.86 -1.63 -3.55
C HIS A 147 -22.36 -1.32 -3.50
N GLY A 148 -21.96 -0.24 -2.82
CA GLY A 148 -20.56 0.13 -2.67
C GLY A 148 -19.71 -0.96 -2.02
N ARG A 149 -20.26 -1.66 -1.00
CA ARG A 149 -19.59 -2.81 -0.37
C ARG A 149 -19.36 -3.94 -1.38
N GLU A 150 -20.36 -4.28 -2.18
CA GLU A 150 -20.21 -5.32 -3.19
C GLU A 150 -19.15 -4.95 -4.23
N GLN A 151 -19.13 -3.69 -4.66
CA GLN A 151 -18.14 -3.16 -5.59
C GLN A 151 -16.70 -3.21 -5.04
N CYS A 152 -16.52 -3.15 -3.71
CA CYS A 152 -15.20 -3.19 -3.06
C CYS A 152 -14.84 -4.54 -2.44
N ARG A 153 -15.75 -5.53 -2.40
CA ARG A 153 -15.58 -6.80 -1.68
C ARG A 153 -14.37 -7.61 -2.15
N TRP A 154 -14.00 -7.47 -3.42
CA TRP A 154 -12.82 -8.09 -4.01
C TRP A 154 -11.53 -7.80 -3.25
N PHE A 155 -11.44 -6.62 -2.63
CA PHE A 155 -10.25 -6.21 -1.91
C PHE A 155 -10.03 -7.01 -0.64
N GLY A 156 -11.09 -7.32 0.11
CA GLY A 156 -11.01 -8.21 1.27
C GLY A 156 -10.56 -9.63 0.89
N GLY A 157 -10.97 -10.12 -0.28
CA GLY A 157 -10.49 -11.40 -0.82
C GLY A 157 -9.00 -11.36 -1.16
N MET A 158 -8.56 -10.27 -1.80
CA MET A 158 -7.16 -10.03 -2.15
C MET A 158 -6.26 -9.95 -0.89
N VAL A 159 -6.62 -9.11 0.09
CA VAL A 159 -5.86 -9.00 1.34
C VAL A 159 -5.83 -10.33 2.07
N GLY A 160 -6.95 -11.05 2.10
CA GLY A 160 -7.07 -12.35 2.76
C GLY A 160 -6.12 -13.39 2.17
N ASN A 161 -5.86 -13.33 0.85
CA ASN A 161 -4.85 -14.18 0.22
C ASN A 161 -3.44 -13.93 0.75
N HIS A 162 -3.07 -12.65 0.91
CA HIS A 162 -1.75 -12.26 1.39
C HIS A 162 -1.56 -12.66 2.85
N VAL A 163 -2.59 -12.47 3.68
CA VAL A 163 -2.53 -12.84 5.10
C VAL A 163 -2.50 -14.35 5.29
N ALA A 164 -3.26 -15.11 4.51
CA ALA A 164 -3.24 -16.57 4.59
C ALA A 164 -1.84 -17.15 4.35
N ASP A 165 -1.05 -16.58 3.42
CA ASP A 165 0.35 -16.98 3.20
C ASP A 165 1.25 -16.64 4.40
N ILE A 166 0.94 -15.57 5.15
CA ILE A 166 1.65 -15.22 6.39
C ILE A 166 1.31 -16.23 7.49
N VAL A 167 0.02 -16.48 7.74
CA VAL A 167 -0.45 -17.44 8.76
C VAL A 167 0.08 -18.85 8.47
N ALA A 168 0.00 -19.31 7.22
CA ALA A 168 0.51 -20.62 6.84
C ALA A 168 2.04 -20.78 7.07
N ARG A 169 2.81 -19.70 6.97
CA ARG A 169 4.27 -19.72 7.16
C ARG A 169 4.72 -19.55 8.60
N TYR A 170 3.96 -18.80 9.40
CA TYR A 170 4.37 -18.36 10.74
C TYR A 170 3.48 -18.90 11.87
N GLY A 171 2.40 -19.61 11.54
CA GLY A 171 1.41 -20.13 12.50
C GLY A 171 0.43 -19.06 12.98
N ASP A 172 -0.60 -19.51 13.71
CA ASP A 172 -1.62 -18.64 14.33
C ASP A 172 -1.05 -17.73 15.44
N ASP A 173 0.15 -18.05 15.95
CA ASP A 173 0.90 -17.27 16.95
C ASP A 173 1.76 -16.14 16.35
N ALA A 174 1.72 -15.95 15.03
CA ALA A 174 2.34 -14.78 14.42
C ALA A 174 1.73 -13.53 15.06
N ALA A 175 2.56 -12.52 15.39
CA ALA A 175 2.13 -11.25 15.97
C ALA A 175 1.34 -10.37 14.97
N VAL A 176 0.46 -10.98 14.18
CA VAL A 176 -0.41 -10.38 13.17
C VAL A 176 -1.79 -10.16 13.81
N PRO A 177 -2.39 -8.96 13.67
CA PRO A 177 -3.71 -8.69 14.23
C PRO A 177 -4.77 -9.72 13.81
N ARG A 178 -5.59 -10.17 14.76
CA ARG A 178 -6.69 -11.13 14.50
C ARG A 178 -7.68 -10.66 13.44
N ALA A 179 -7.85 -9.35 13.31
CA ALA A 179 -8.62 -8.72 12.24
C ALA A 179 -8.20 -9.14 10.82
N LEU A 180 -6.92 -9.49 10.62
CA LEU A 180 -6.41 -9.99 9.35
C LEU A 180 -6.62 -11.50 9.18
N THR A 181 -6.72 -12.26 10.27
CA THR A 181 -6.64 -13.73 10.25
C THR A 181 -7.97 -14.45 10.51
N ASP A 182 -8.95 -13.83 11.18
CA ASP A 182 -10.17 -14.53 11.58
C ASP A 182 -11.15 -14.72 10.42
N TYR A 183 -11.32 -13.73 9.54
CA TYR A 183 -12.29 -13.81 8.44
C TYR A 183 -11.85 -14.74 7.29
N ILE A 184 -10.56 -15.08 7.21
CA ILE A 184 -10.01 -15.94 6.15
C ILE A 184 -10.20 -17.44 6.43
N LYS A 185 -10.65 -17.84 7.62
CA LYS A 185 -10.89 -19.25 7.99
C LYS A 185 -11.96 -19.93 7.11
N GLY A 186 -12.88 -19.17 6.53
CA GLY A 186 -13.93 -19.67 5.63
C GLY A 186 -13.57 -19.72 4.14
N ARG A 187 -12.32 -19.39 3.78
CA ARG A 187 -11.89 -19.24 2.37
C ARG A 187 -11.74 -20.59 1.64
N GLN A 188 -12.26 -20.68 0.42
CA GLN A 188 -12.00 -21.80 -0.51
C GLN A 188 -11.37 -21.32 -1.82
N GLY A 189 -10.07 -21.56 -2.00
CA GLY A 189 -9.34 -21.22 -3.22
C GLY A 189 -9.25 -19.71 -3.52
N TYR A 190 -8.56 -19.34 -4.60
CA TYR A 190 -8.52 -17.98 -5.16
C TYR A 190 -7.98 -18.02 -6.58
N ASP A 191 -8.75 -17.49 -7.52
CA ASP A 191 -8.33 -17.31 -8.89
C ASP A 191 -7.59 -15.97 -9.05
N TYR A 192 -6.33 -16.04 -9.49
CA TYR A 192 -5.52 -14.86 -9.75
C TYR A 192 -5.94 -14.09 -11.02
N ASN A 193 -6.74 -14.67 -11.91
CA ASN A 193 -7.27 -13.99 -13.10
C ASN A 193 -8.36 -12.97 -12.77
N GLU A 194 -9.11 -13.18 -11.68
CA GLU A 194 -10.16 -12.27 -11.20
C GLU A 194 -9.62 -11.23 -10.19
N HIS A 195 -8.29 -11.07 -10.10
CA HIS A 195 -7.63 -10.17 -9.16
C HIS A 195 -7.92 -8.70 -9.49
N GLY A 196 -8.41 -7.94 -8.50
CA GLY A 196 -8.71 -6.51 -8.69
C GLY A 196 -10.02 -6.22 -9.41
N GLN A 197 -10.97 -7.17 -9.43
CA GLN A 197 -12.22 -7.04 -10.18
C GLN A 197 -13.45 -7.13 -9.27
N ALA A 198 -14.35 -6.15 -9.40
CA ALA A 198 -15.68 -6.21 -8.79
C ALA A 198 -16.50 -7.37 -9.40
N GLY A 199 -17.31 -8.04 -8.56
CA GLY A 199 -18.12 -9.20 -8.98
C GLY A 199 -17.36 -10.53 -9.08
N ASN A 200 -16.13 -10.61 -8.55
CA ASN A 200 -15.34 -11.85 -8.47
C ASN A 200 -16.05 -12.92 -7.61
N SER A 201 -16.12 -14.13 -8.14
CA SER A 201 -16.88 -15.26 -7.57
C SER A 201 -16.31 -15.81 -6.25
N HIS A 202 -15.02 -15.58 -5.99
CA HIS A 202 -14.28 -16.05 -4.81
C HIS A 202 -14.30 -15.09 -3.62
N THR A 203 -15.18 -14.09 -3.60
CA THR A 203 -15.16 -13.01 -2.58
C THR A 203 -16.36 -13.03 -1.64
N GLN A 204 -17.35 -13.89 -1.88
CA GLN A 204 -18.59 -13.98 -1.10
C GLN A 204 -18.36 -14.33 0.38
N PHE A 205 -17.22 -14.90 0.74
CA PHE A 205 -16.88 -15.20 2.14
C PHE A 205 -16.47 -13.97 2.94
N VAL A 206 -16.17 -12.84 2.29
CA VAL A 206 -15.72 -11.60 2.94
C VAL A 206 -16.93 -10.90 3.56
N PRO A 207 -17.02 -10.76 4.89
CA PRO A 207 -18.15 -10.07 5.53
C PRO A 207 -18.15 -8.57 5.24
N ASP A 208 -19.33 -7.93 5.30
CA ASP A 208 -19.48 -6.48 5.11
C ASP A 208 -18.61 -5.68 6.08
N GLU A 209 -18.48 -6.13 7.34
CA GLU A 209 -17.60 -5.50 8.33
C GLU A 209 -16.14 -5.44 7.86
N ILE A 210 -15.64 -6.48 7.16
CA ILE A 210 -14.28 -6.46 6.63
C ILE A 210 -14.15 -5.45 5.48
N VAL A 211 -15.20 -5.32 4.65
CA VAL A 211 -15.22 -4.31 3.59
C VAL A 211 -15.19 -2.90 4.20
N ASP A 212 -16.03 -2.62 5.19
CA ASP A 212 -16.13 -1.32 5.87
C ASP A 212 -14.83 -0.94 6.62
N ARG A 213 -14.10 -1.95 7.10
CA ARG A 213 -12.80 -1.78 7.74
C ARG A 213 -11.69 -1.53 6.72
N PHE A 214 -11.60 -2.36 5.68
CA PHE A 214 -10.46 -2.34 4.75
C PHE A 214 -10.58 -1.29 3.66
N CYS A 215 -11.81 -0.89 3.33
CA CYS A 215 -12.12 0.10 2.30
C CYS A 215 -12.71 1.36 2.95
N ILE A 216 -13.01 2.35 2.13
CA ILE A 216 -13.79 3.52 2.53
C ILE A 216 -15.03 3.57 1.64
N VAL A 217 -16.17 3.14 2.18
CA VAL A 217 -17.46 3.10 1.47
C VAL A 217 -18.45 3.95 2.26
N GLY A 218 -19.02 4.97 1.62
CA GLY A 218 -20.00 5.82 2.28
C GLY A 218 -20.15 7.20 1.65
N PRO A 219 -20.94 8.09 2.27
CA PRO A 219 -21.04 9.46 1.81
C PRO A 219 -19.73 10.22 2.07
N VAL A 220 -19.56 11.37 1.43
CA VAL A 220 -18.33 12.19 1.48
C VAL A 220 -17.81 12.41 2.90
N GLU A 221 -18.72 12.61 3.86
CA GLU A 221 -18.40 12.85 5.27
C GLU A 221 -17.65 11.68 5.89
N ALA A 222 -18.02 10.44 5.55
CA ALA A 222 -17.32 9.24 6.02
C ALA A 222 -15.90 9.13 5.43
N HIS A 223 -15.70 9.60 4.20
CA HIS A 223 -14.37 9.65 3.59
C HIS A 223 -13.48 10.67 4.29
N VAL A 224 -14.02 11.87 4.57
CA VAL A 224 -13.31 12.92 5.30
C VAL A 224 -12.94 12.44 6.70
N GLU A 225 -13.89 11.86 7.44
CA GLU A 225 -13.65 11.32 8.79
C GLU A 225 -12.52 10.27 8.78
N ARG A 226 -12.54 9.32 7.83
CA ARG A 226 -11.49 8.31 7.74
C ARG A 226 -10.13 8.90 7.37
N MET A 227 -10.07 9.90 6.48
CA MET A 227 -8.81 10.58 6.16
C MET A 227 -8.21 11.25 7.39
N GLU A 228 -9.05 11.88 8.22
CA GLU A 228 -8.64 12.52 9.47
C GLU A 228 -8.10 11.51 10.48
N GLN A 229 -8.81 10.39 10.69
CA GLN A 229 -8.36 9.30 11.55
C GLN A 229 -7.03 8.70 11.07
N LEU A 230 -6.85 8.51 9.76
CA LEU A 230 -5.58 8.05 9.19
C LEU A 230 -4.46 9.08 9.38
N ARG A 231 -4.76 10.37 9.22
CA ARG A 231 -3.80 11.46 9.46
C ARG A 231 -3.30 11.48 10.90
N GLU A 232 -4.18 11.26 11.88
CA GLU A 232 -3.81 11.15 13.30
C GLU A 232 -2.83 10.00 13.57
N LEU A 233 -2.90 8.92 12.79
CA LEU A 233 -1.93 7.81 12.85
C LEU A 233 -0.61 8.11 12.12
N GLY A 234 -0.47 9.30 11.52
CA GLY A 234 0.72 9.73 10.80
C GLY A 234 0.75 9.29 9.34
N VAL A 235 -0.41 9.03 8.71
CA VAL A 235 -0.50 8.77 7.27
C VAL A 235 -0.27 10.07 6.49
N ASP A 236 0.73 10.05 5.60
CA ASP A 236 1.05 11.18 4.71
C ASP A 236 0.21 11.17 3.42
N GLN A 237 -0.14 9.98 2.93
CA GLN A 237 -0.78 9.82 1.63
C GLN A 237 -1.85 8.73 1.68
N PHE A 238 -3.01 9.04 1.10
CA PHE A 238 -4.03 8.05 0.78
C PHE A 238 -4.12 7.83 -0.74
N ALA A 239 -3.88 6.59 -1.18
CA ALA A 239 -4.00 6.19 -2.58
C ALA A 239 -5.32 5.45 -2.82
N ILE A 240 -6.15 5.99 -3.71
CA ILE A 240 -7.48 5.43 -4.02
C ILE A 240 -7.41 4.32 -5.07
N TYR A 241 -7.99 3.16 -4.77
CA TYR A 241 -8.29 2.14 -5.78
C TYR A 241 -9.70 2.35 -6.35
N LEU A 242 -9.76 2.87 -7.57
CA LEU A 242 -11.01 3.08 -8.31
C LEU A 242 -11.39 1.85 -9.17
N GLN A 243 -11.19 0.65 -8.65
CA GLN A 243 -11.53 -0.61 -9.36
C GLN A 243 -12.98 -1.02 -9.05
N HIS A 244 -13.93 -0.16 -9.41
CA HIS A 244 -15.37 -0.36 -9.25
C HIS A 244 -16.13 0.29 -10.41
N ASP A 245 -17.45 0.20 -10.44
CA ASP A 245 -18.29 0.73 -11.52
C ASP A 245 -18.36 2.27 -11.59
N ASP A 246 -18.33 2.97 -10.46
CA ASP A 246 -18.57 4.43 -10.40
C ASP A 246 -17.31 5.32 -10.24
N LYS A 247 -16.25 5.00 -10.99
CA LYS A 247 -14.89 5.57 -10.82
C LYS A 247 -14.84 7.09 -10.93
N ASP A 248 -15.52 7.64 -11.95
CA ASP A 248 -15.46 9.06 -12.27
C ASP A 248 -16.18 9.93 -11.23
N HIS A 249 -17.31 9.43 -10.71
CA HIS A 249 -18.04 10.11 -9.64
C HIS A 249 -17.24 10.10 -8.33
N THR A 250 -16.68 8.95 -7.92
CA THR A 250 -15.78 8.89 -6.75
C THR A 250 -14.60 9.84 -6.93
N LEU A 251 -13.92 9.82 -8.09
CA LEU A 251 -12.78 10.71 -8.34
C LEU A 251 -13.17 12.19 -8.27
N ARG A 252 -14.31 12.56 -8.87
CA ARG A 252 -14.83 13.93 -8.80
C ARG A 252 -15.17 14.34 -7.38
N ALA A 253 -15.82 13.48 -6.60
CA ALA A 253 -16.14 13.75 -5.20
C ALA A 253 -14.87 13.97 -4.36
N TYR A 254 -13.80 13.21 -4.62
CA TYR A 254 -12.50 13.45 -3.99
C TYR A 254 -11.92 14.82 -4.35
N GLY A 255 -11.94 15.20 -5.63
CA GLY A 255 -11.42 16.49 -6.09
C GLY A 255 -12.20 17.69 -5.59
N GLU A 256 -13.54 17.59 -5.55
CA GLU A 256 -14.42 18.73 -5.28
C GLU A 256 -14.83 18.87 -3.81
N LYS A 257 -14.84 17.77 -3.05
CA LYS A 257 -15.43 17.76 -1.70
C LYS A 257 -14.50 17.17 -0.63
N VAL A 258 -13.86 16.03 -0.87
CA VAL A 258 -13.00 15.39 0.14
C VAL A 258 -11.68 16.15 0.30
N LEU A 259 -10.91 16.33 -0.78
CA LEU A 259 -9.60 17.00 -0.72
C LEU A 259 -9.70 18.43 -0.14
N PRO A 260 -10.65 19.28 -0.55
CA PRO A 260 -10.80 20.61 0.05
C PRO A 260 -11.11 20.57 1.56
N ALA A 261 -11.80 19.53 2.04
CA ALA A 261 -12.16 19.42 3.46
C ALA A 261 -10.98 18.99 4.35
N VAL A 262 -10.05 18.19 3.81
CA VAL A 262 -8.89 17.67 4.57
C VAL A 262 -7.59 18.44 4.31
N ALA A 263 -7.53 19.22 3.23
CA ALA A 263 -6.37 20.04 2.91
C ALA A 263 -6.16 21.13 3.96
N GLU A 264 -4.91 21.33 4.36
CA GLU A 264 -4.54 22.46 5.19
C GLU A 264 -4.83 23.77 4.44
N HIS A 265 -5.73 24.58 5.00
CA HIS A 265 -5.97 25.92 4.50
C HIS A 265 -4.82 26.83 4.93
N VAL A 266 -3.88 27.08 4.01
CA VAL A 266 -2.86 28.12 4.20
C VAL A 266 -3.56 29.47 4.20
N LYS A 267 -3.83 30.02 5.38
CA LYS A 267 -4.33 31.39 5.51
C LYS A 267 -3.23 32.34 5.03
N ALA A 268 -3.61 33.31 4.19
CA ALA A 268 -2.67 34.32 3.69
C ALA A 268 -2.03 35.15 4.80
N LYS A 269 -2.64 35.21 5.99
CA LYS A 269 -2.08 35.77 7.23
C LYS A 269 -2.61 35.00 8.44
N SER A 270 -1.74 34.83 9.45
CA SER A 270 -2.04 34.30 10.80
C SER A 270 -2.91 35.27 11.60
#